data_AF-A0AAV6SV62-F1
#
_entry.id   AF-A0AAV6SV62-F1
#
_cell.length_a   1.000
_cell.length_b   1.000
_cell.length_c   1.000
_cell.angle_alpha   90.00
_cell.angle_beta   90.00
_cell.angle_gamma   90.00
#
_symmetry.space_group_name_H-M   'P 1'
#
loop_
_entity.id
_entity.type
_entity.pdbx_description
1 polymer ?
#
loop_
_entity_poly.entity_id
_entity_poly.type
_entity_poly.pdbx_seq_one_letter_code
_entity_poly.pdbx_strand_id
1 'polypeptide(L)'
;MSYYEDTIEKMLPKTYLRKHVAHEVFVVMAHFRALVPTMDKYMYNDGTAKNLMSLTGTLPVVFKDQTYHMPICLWLEESYPQTAPICYVRPTRQMMIVRGKHVSSSGRVHLPYLDEWKNDKCDLVSLLQVMAVMFGDFPPLCMRPHSEPEQASCRLQFHRQVEVLSRTDGSFYMSLTREDGQPFQQNNETNC
;
A
#
# COMPACT_ATOMS: atom_id res chain seq x y z
N MET A 1 -21.45 30.97 1.95
CA MET A 1 -20.64 29.83 2.42
C MET A 1 -21.59 28.82 3.04
N SER A 2 -21.34 27.53 2.81
CA SER A 2 -22.20 26.49 3.40
C SER A 2 -21.92 26.38 4.90
N TYR A 3 -22.90 25.95 5.71
CA TYR A 3 -22.70 25.78 7.17
C TYR A 3 -21.51 24.87 7.52
N TYR A 4 -21.24 23.86 6.69
CA TYR A 4 -20.11 22.95 6.86
C TYR A 4 -18.77 23.62 6.58
N GLU A 5 -18.69 24.43 5.53
CA GLU A 5 -17.50 25.21 5.19
C GLU A 5 -17.13 26.19 6.33
N ASP A 6 -18.11 26.90 6.88
CA ASP A 6 -17.90 27.80 8.03
C ASP A 6 -17.42 27.05 9.28
N THR A 7 -17.89 25.83 9.48
CA THR A 7 -17.46 24.96 10.58
C THR A 7 -15.99 24.56 10.41
N ILE A 8 -15.59 24.17 9.20
CA ILE A 8 -14.20 23.83 8.88
C ILE A 8 -13.30 25.06 9.06
N GLU A 9 -13.73 26.23 8.58
CA GLU A 9 -12.99 27.48 8.78
C GLU A 9 -12.73 27.72 10.27
N LYS A 10 -13.77 27.54 11.11
CA LYS A 10 -13.68 27.70 12.57
C LYS A 10 -12.71 26.73 13.25
N MET A 11 -12.54 25.52 12.72
CA MET A 11 -11.57 24.54 13.24
C MET A 11 -10.11 24.96 13.01
N LEU A 12 -9.85 25.70 11.93
CA LEU A 12 -8.49 26.07 11.53
C LEU A 12 -7.92 27.22 12.38
N PRO A 13 -6.67 27.11 12.88
CA PRO A 13 -5.96 28.23 13.48
C PRO A 13 -5.78 29.42 12.52
N LYS A 14 -5.53 30.62 13.06
CA LYS A 14 -5.30 31.84 12.27
C LYS A 14 -4.02 31.82 11.42
N THR A 15 -3.11 30.88 11.70
CA THR A 15 -1.87 30.65 10.94
C THR A 15 -2.16 30.11 9.54
N TYR A 16 -3.29 29.45 9.32
CA TYR A 16 -3.73 28.97 8.01
C TYR A 16 -4.35 30.09 7.18
N LEU A 17 -4.33 29.91 5.86
CA LEU A 17 -5.23 30.61 4.93
C LEU A 17 -6.66 30.05 5.06
N ARG A 18 -7.30 30.28 6.20
CA ARG A 18 -8.50 29.55 6.67
C ARG A 18 -9.61 29.41 5.62
N LYS A 19 -9.97 30.50 4.95
CA LYS A 19 -11.02 30.50 3.91
C LYS A 19 -10.67 29.59 2.75
N HIS A 20 -9.44 29.66 2.27
CA HIS A 20 -8.98 28.84 1.15
C HIS A 20 -8.93 27.37 1.53
N VAL A 21 -8.34 27.04 2.68
CA VAL A 21 -8.25 25.66 3.16
C VAL A 21 -9.64 25.08 3.45
N ALA A 22 -10.54 25.84 4.08
CA ALA A 22 -11.89 25.39 4.34
C ALA A 22 -12.68 25.11 3.06
N HIS A 23 -12.52 25.96 2.04
CA HIS A 23 -13.12 25.76 0.74
C HIS A 23 -12.62 24.48 0.05
N GLU A 24 -11.30 24.30 -0.04
CA GLU A 24 -10.67 23.11 -0.62
C GLU A 24 -11.13 21.83 0.09
N VAL A 25 -11.13 21.83 1.42
CA VAL A 25 -11.61 20.70 2.23
C VAL A 25 -13.10 20.42 1.97
N PHE A 26 -13.92 21.46 1.90
CA PHE A 26 -15.35 21.33 1.60
C PHE A 26 -15.59 20.70 0.23
N VAL A 27 -14.85 21.15 -0.80
CA VAL A 27 -14.91 20.58 -2.15
C VAL A 27 -14.49 19.10 -2.13
N VAL A 28 -13.39 18.76 -1.44
CA VAL A 28 -12.96 17.36 -1.28
C VAL A 28 -14.05 16.51 -0.62
N MET A 29 -14.69 16.98 0.45
CA MET A 29 -15.76 16.24 1.11
C MET A 29 -16.99 16.03 0.23
N ALA A 30 -17.28 16.96 -0.69
CA ALA A 30 -18.37 16.82 -1.65
C ALA A 30 -18.11 15.67 -2.65
N HIS A 31 -16.87 15.51 -3.10
CA HIS A 31 -16.44 14.43 -4.00
C HIS A 31 -16.19 13.10 -3.27
N PHE A 32 -15.59 13.15 -2.07
CA PHE A 32 -15.14 12.00 -1.29
C PHE A 32 -15.75 12.03 0.11
N ARG A 33 -17.01 11.62 0.19
CA ARG A 33 -17.84 11.70 1.42
C ARG A 33 -17.30 10.91 2.62
N ALA A 34 -16.41 9.94 2.38
CA ALA A 34 -15.80 9.14 3.42
C ALA A 34 -14.58 9.81 4.08
N LEU A 35 -14.09 10.94 3.55
CA LEU A 35 -13.01 11.71 4.13
C LEU A 35 -13.57 12.72 5.13
N VAL A 36 -13.02 12.72 6.34
CA VAL A 36 -13.46 13.58 7.44
C VAL A 36 -12.33 14.52 7.84
N PRO A 37 -12.56 15.85 7.87
CA PRO A 37 -11.56 16.80 8.33
C PRO A 37 -11.46 16.78 9.86
N THR A 38 -10.24 16.75 10.40
CA THR A 38 -9.97 16.76 11.83
C THR A 38 -8.69 17.52 12.13
N MET A 39 -8.69 18.36 13.16
CA MET A 39 -7.46 18.92 13.71
C MET A 39 -6.82 17.87 14.63
N ASP A 40 -5.61 17.44 14.29
CA ASP A 40 -4.91 16.38 15.03
C ASP A 40 -3.40 16.67 15.12
N LYS A 41 -2.72 16.00 16.05
CA LYS A 41 -1.30 16.20 16.32
C LYS A 41 -0.44 15.36 15.37
N TYR A 42 0.18 16.03 14.41
CA TYR A 42 1.17 15.44 13.52
C TYR A 42 2.56 15.43 14.15
N MET A 43 3.25 14.30 14.08
CA MET A 43 4.61 14.11 14.59
C MET A 43 5.58 14.07 13.41
N TYR A 44 6.50 15.04 13.35
CA TYR A 44 7.55 15.10 12.34
C TYR A 44 8.69 14.13 12.68
N ASN A 45 9.51 13.83 11.67
CA ASN A 45 10.65 12.91 11.82
C ASN A 45 11.74 13.45 12.76
N ASP A 46 11.79 14.75 12.99
CA ASP A 46 12.70 15.41 13.94
C ASP A 46 12.20 15.31 15.40
N GLY A 47 11.03 14.70 15.63
CA GLY A 47 10.39 14.59 16.94
C GLY A 47 9.48 15.77 17.30
N THR A 48 9.46 16.82 16.48
CA THR A 48 8.56 17.98 16.68
C THR A 48 7.12 17.55 16.46
N ALA A 49 6.18 18.13 17.22
CA ALA A 49 4.76 17.91 17.06
C ALA A 49 4.04 19.22 16.70
N LYS A 50 3.12 19.19 15.73
CA LYS A 50 2.24 20.32 15.41
C LYS A 50 0.79 19.86 15.26
N ASN A 51 -0.14 20.73 15.63
CA ASN A 51 -1.56 20.49 15.36
C ASN A 51 -1.88 20.93 13.93
N LEU A 52 -2.20 19.96 13.08
CA LEU A 52 -2.46 20.18 11.66
C LEU A 52 -3.87 19.76 11.29
N MET A 53 -4.40 20.35 10.22
CA MET A 53 -5.62 19.86 9.60
C MET A 53 -5.32 18.55 8.88
N SER A 54 -6.13 17.52 9.13
CA SER A 54 -6.04 16.24 8.44
C SER A 54 -7.36 15.88 7.78
N LEU A 55 -7.32 15.23 6.62
CA LEU A 55 -8.47 14.53 6.05
C LEU A 55 -8.20 13.03 6.14
N THR A 56 -8.97 12.35 6.98
CA THR A 56 -8.81 10.91 7.20
C THR A 56 -10.08 10.17 6.79
N GLY A 57 -9.91 9.04 6.12
CA GLY A 57 -11.04 8.22 5.68
C GLY A 57 -10.63 7.17 4.66
N THR A 58 -11.55 6.80 3.76
CA THR A 58 -11.27 5.84 2.68
C THR A 58 -11.39 6.47 1.30
N LEU A 59 -10.50 6.07 0.41
CA LEU A 59 -10.48 6.43 -1.00
C LEU A 59 -10.96 5.23 -1.83
N PRO A 60 -12.04 5.36 -2.62
CA PRO A 60 -12.43 4.31 -3.56
C PRO A 60 -11.39 4.18 -4.67
N VAL A 61 -10.90 2.97 -4.88
CA VAL A 61 -9.88 2.62 -5.88
C VAL A 61 -10.34 1.40 -6.66
N VAL A 62 -10.31 1.48 -7.98
CA VAL A 62 -10.63 0.34 -8.84
C VAL A 62 -9.36 -0.47 -9.10
N PHE A 63 -9.35 -1.73 -8.69
CA PHE A 63 -8.29 -2.69 -8.97
C PHE A 63 -8.91 -3.98 -9.47
N LYS A 64 -8.48 -4.47 -10.64
CA LYS A 64 -9.03 -5.70 -11.26
C LYS A 64 -10.57 -5.71 -11.30
N ASP A 65 -11.15 -4.63 -11.83
CA ASP A 65 -12.60 -4.43 -11.97
C ASP A 65 -13.42 -4.42 -10.67
N GLN A 66 -12.77 -4.42 -9.50
CA GLN A 66 -13.42 -4.30 -8.21
C GLN A 66 -13.00 -3.00 -7.51
N THR A 67 -13.97 -2.33 -6.88
CA THR A 67 -13.71 -1.13 -6.08
C THR A 67 -13.32 -1.52 -4.65
N TYR A 68 -12.13 -1.10 -4.23
CA TYR A 68 -11.60 -1.24 -2.87
C TYR A 68 -11.60 0.11 -2.17
N HIS A 69 -11.92 0.12 -0.88
CA HIS A 69 -11.90 1.33 -0.06
C HIS A 69 -10.57 1.42 0.70
N MET A 70 -9.61 2.15 0.12
CA MET A 70 -8.27 2.26 0.67
C MET A 70 -8.20 3.31 1.78
N PRO A 71 -7.86 2.95 3.02
CA PRO A 71 -7.74 3.92 4.10
C PRO A 71 -6.54 4.83 3.89
N ILE A 72 -6.78 6.15 3.90
CA ILE A 72 -5.77 7.19 3.70
C ILE A 72 -5.89 8.31 4.72
N CYS A 73 -4.85 9.13 4.80
CA CYS A 73 -4.81 10.34 5.59
C CYS A 73 -3.95 11.39 4.90
N LEU A 74 -4.51 12.58 4.69
CA LEU A 74 -3.81 13.73 4.14
C LEU A 74 -3.63 14.74 5.26
N TRP A 75 -2.43 15.25 5.44
CA TRP A 75 -2.11 16.33 6.35
C TRP A 75 -1.85 17.60 5.57
N LEU A 76 -2.49 18.69 5.98
CA LEU A 76 -2.28 20.02 5.43
C LEU A 76 -1.40 20.80 6.40
N GLU A 77 -0.21 21.21 5.96
CA GLU A 77 0.62 22.13 6.74
C GLU A 77 0.02 23.55 6.74
N GLU A 78 0.44 24.39 7.69
CA GLU A 78 -0.03 25.79 7.78
C GLU A 78 0.34 26.61 6.54
N SER A 79 1.42 26.22 5.85
CA SER A 79 1.86 26.80 4.57
C SER A 79 1.04 26.36 3.36
N TYR A 80 0.10 25.40 3.51
CA TYR A 80 -0.80 25.03 2.43
C TYR A 80 -1.61 26.25 1.94
N PRO A 81 -1.74 26.48 0.62
CA PRO A 81 -1.43 25.57 -0.50
C PRO A 81 -0.02 25.74 -1.09
N GLN A 82 0.87 26.55 -0.50
CA GLN A 82 2.23 26.74 -1.03
C GLN A 82 3.07 25.45 -0.95
N THR A 83 2.80 24.63 0.07
CA THR A 83 3.39 23.30 0.24
C THR A 83 2.37 22.22 -0.06
N ALA A 84 2.81 21.14 -0.70
CA ALA A 84 1.99 19.96 -0.94
C ALA A 84 1.47 19.36 0.38
N PRO A 85 0.30 18.70 0.38
CA PRO A 85 -0.15 17.92 1.51
C PRO A 85 0.76 16.70 1.75
N ILE A 86 0.86 16.25 3.01
CA ILE A 86 1.58 15.02 3.37
C ILE A 86 0.59 13.87 3.40
N CYS A 87 0.77 12.89 2.51
CA CYS A 87 -0.19 11.80 2.34
C CYS A 87 0.35 10.48 2.90
N TYR A 88 -0.53 9.73 3.56
CA TYR A 88 -0.27 8.40 4.10
C TYR A 88 -1.38 7.42 3.74
N VAL A 89 -1.01 6.16 3.49
CA VAL A 89 -1.93 5.03 3.61
C VAL A 89 -2.00 4.58 5.07
N ARG A 90 -3.20 4.24 5.55
CA ARG A 90 -3.43 3.85 6.96
C ARG A 90 -3.95 2.42 7.04
N PRO A 91 -3.08 1.39 7.02
CA PRO A 91 -3.52 0.00 7.08
C PRO A 91 -4.38 -0.25 8.32
N THR A 92 -5.47 -1.01 8.16
CA THR A 92 -6.20 -1.58 9.30
C THR A 92 -5.39 -2.72 9.93
N ARG A 93 -5.87 -3.27 11.05
CA ARG A 93 -5.23 -4.42 11.71
C ARG A 93 -5.11 -5.66 10.82
N GLN A 94 -5.97 -5.77 9.82
CA GLN A 94 -6.00 -6.88 8.87
C GLN A 94 -5.23 -6.59 7.59
N MET A 95 -4.63 -5.40 7.46
CA MET A 95 -3.90 -4.98 6.28
C MET A 95 -2.40 -4.87 6.57
N MET A 96 -1.62 -4.89 5.50
CA MET A 96 -0.18 -4.67 5.50
C MET A 96 0.19 -3.81 4.30
N ILE A 97 1.20 -2.96 4.49
CA ILE A 97 1.70 -2.06 3.44
C ILE A 97 2.54 -2.87 2.46
N VAL A 98 2.19 -2.77 1.19
CA VAL A 98 2.99 -3.26 0.07
C VAL A 98 3.92 -2.14 -0.33
N ARG A 99 5.23 -2.32 -0.09
CA ARG A 99 6.24 -1.34 -0.50
C ARG A 99 6.26 -1.26 -2.02
N GLY A 100 6.32 -0.06 -2.55
CA GLY A 100 6.38 0.16 -3.99
C GLY A 100 7.02 1.50 -4.33
N LYS A 101 7.04 1.81 -5.61
CA LYS A 101 7.59 3.09 -6.11
C LYS A 101 6.90 4.31 -5.49
N HIS A 102 5.62 4.18 -5.16
CA HIS A 102 4.77 5.30 -4.73
C HIS A 102 4.46 5.30 -3.23
N VAL A 103 4.81 4.25 -2.49
CA VAL A 103 4.52 4.16 -1.06
C VAL A 103 5.70 3.55 -0.32
N SER A 104 6.17 4.30 0.67
CA SER A 104 7.26 3.91 1.56
C SER A 104 6.83 2.88 2.62
N SER A 105 7.79 2.32 3.35
CA SER A 105 7.51 1.35 4.42
C SER A 105 6.69 1.92 5.59
N SER A 106 6.73 3.23 5.81
CA SER A 106 5.91 3.90 6.83
C SER A 106 4.49 4.19 6.35
N GLY A 107 4.19 3.90 5.07
CA GLY A 107 2.92 4.22 4.44
C GLY A 107 2.88 5.63 3.86
N ARG A 108 3.96 6.41 3.94
CA ARG A 108 4.04 7.73 3.29
C ARG A 108 3.97 7.56 1.77
N VAL A 109 3.11 8.33 1.14
CA VAL A 109 2.86 8.35 -0.30
C VAL A 109 3.82 9.33 -0.98
N HIS A 110 4.41 8.91 -2.09
CA HIS A 110 5.34 9.66 -2.93
C HIS A 110 4.87 9.59 -4.38
N LEU A 111 4.44 10.73 -4.92
CA LEU A 111 3.89 10.84 -6.27
C LEU A 111 4.53 12.02 -6.98
N PRO A 112 4.78 11.94 -8.30
CA PRO A 112 5.26 13.08 -9.07
C PRO A 112 4.37 14.32 -8.90
N TYR A 113 3.05 14.12 -8.77
CA TYR A 113 2.09 15.19 -8.51
C TYR A 113 2.34 15.94 -7.18
N LEU A 114 2.83 15.25 -6.14
CA LEU A 114 3.22 15.87 -4.87
C LEU A 114 4.58 16.57 -5.00
N ASP A 115 5.51 15.96 -5.73
CA ASP A 115 6.87 16.50 -5.92
C ASP A 115 6.86 17.78 -6.77
N GLU A 116 5.95 17.87 -7.74
CA GLU A 116 5.79 19.01 -8.65
C GLU A 116 4.64 19.96 -8.24
N TRP A 117 4.17 19.85 -6.98
CA TRP A 117 3.03 20.61 -6.48
C TRP A 117 3.20 22.12 -6.66
N LYS A 118 2.21 22.76 -7.28
CA LYS A 118 2.13 24.22 -7.42
C LYS A 118 0.72 24.69 -7.13
N ASN A 119 0.58 25.68 -6.24
CA ASN A 119 -0.72 26.14 -5.73
C ASN A 119 -1.67 26.72 -6.80
N ASP A 120 -1.17 27.08 -7.98
CA ASP A 120 -1.92 27.61 -9.11
C ASP A 120 -2.43 26.52 -10.07
N LYS A 121 -1.87 25.31 -9.97
CA LYS A 121 -2.12 24.19 -10.90
C LYS A 121 -2.58 22.91 -10.21
N CYS A 122 -2.34 22.78 -8.91
CA CYS A 122 -2.62 21.59 -8.14
C CYS A 122 -3.67 21.85 -7.08
N ASP A 123 -4.63 20.94 -6.98
CA ASP A 123 -5.66 20.92 -5.94
C ASP A 123 -5.77 19.52 -5.28
N LEU A 124 -6.49 19.44 -4.15
CA LEU A 124 -6.64 18.20 -3.38
C LEU A 124 -7.51 17.14 -4.08
N VAL A 125 -8.51 17.54 -4.87
CA VAL A 125 -9.39 16.60 -5.57
C VAL A 125 -8.62 15.87 -6.66
N SER A 126 -7.88 16.61 -7.47
CA SER A 126 -6.98 16.11 -8.50
C SER A 126 -5.91 15.21 -7.90
N LEU A 127 -5.32 15.57 -6.75
CA LEU A 127 -4.39 14.70 -6.02
C LEU A 127 -5.04 13.36 -5.64
N LEU A 128 -6.24 13.37 -5.06
CA LEU A 128 -6.97 12.15 -4.67
C LEU A 128 -7.33 11.28 -5.88
N GLN A 129 -7.68 11.88 -7.01
CA GLN A 129 -7.90 11.17 -8.26
C GLN A 129 -6.62 10.51 -8.79
N VAL A 130 -5.50 11.24 -8.79
CA VAL A 130 -4.19 10.68 -9.15
C VAL A 130 -3.84 9.52 -8.21
N MET A 131 -4.04 9.69 -6.89
CA MET A 131 -3.85 8.59 -5.93
C MET A 131 -4.72 7.38 -6.28
N ALA A 132 -6.00 7.59 -6.63
CA ALA A 132 -6.91 6.50 -6.95
C ALA A 132 -6.48 5.73 -8.21
N VAL A 133 -6.04 6.42 -9.27
CA VAL A 133 -5.50 5.79 -10.48
C VAL A 133 -4.22 5.02 -10.14
N MET A 134 -3.27 5.65 -9.47
CA MET A 134 -1.98 5.03 -9.15
C MET A 134 -2.11 3.82 -8.23
N PHE A 135 -3.03 3.86 -7.27
CA PHE A 135 -3.31 2.71 -6.41
C PHE A 135 -4.14 1.63 -7.11
N GLY A 136 -4.84 1.97 -8.18
CA GLY A 136 -5.50 1.00 -9.06
C GLY A 136 -4.49 0.16 -9.84
N ASP A 137 -3.38 0.77 -10.28
CA ASP A 137 -2.31 0.01 -10.96
C ASP A 137 -1.36 -0.69 -9.96
N PHE A 138 -1.04 0.00 -8.86
CA PHE A 138 -0.10 -0.46 -7.85
C PHE A 138 -0.71 -0.37 -6.44
N PRO A 139 -1.54 -1.35 -6.04
CA PRO A 139 -2.20 -1.32 -4.73
C PRO A 139 -1.21 -1.25 -3.57
N PRO A 140 -1.27 -0.21 -2.73
CA PRO A 140 -0.29 0.00 -1.65
C PRO A 140 -0.59 -0.81 -0.39
N LEU A 141 -1.76 -1.46 -0.33
CA LEU A 141 -2.22 -2.24 0.80
C LEU A 141 -2.69 -3.60 0.32
N CYS A 142 -2.33 -4.66 1.05
CA CYS A 142 -2.92 -5.98 0.89
C CYS A 142 -3.41 -6.52 2.23
N MET A 143 -4.25 -7.54 2.18
CA MET A 143 -4.72 -8.22 3.38
C MET A 143 -3.59 -9.06 3.95
N ARG A 144 -3.48 -9.09 5.29
CA ARG A 144 -2.60 -10.01 5.99
C ARG A 144 -3.05 -11.44 5.67
N PRO A 145 -2.11 -12.36 5.41
CA PRO A 145 -2.45 -13.76 5.31
C PRO A 145 -3.09 -14.18 6.65
N HIS A 146 -4.29 -14.77 6.59
CA HIS A 146 -4.83 -15.44 7.74
C HIS A 146 -3.91 -16.64 8.01
N SER A 147 -3.24 -16.64 9.16
CA SER A 147 -2.71 -17.89 9.70
C SER A 147 -3.92 -18.74 10.06
N GLU A 148 -4.35 -19.60 9.14
CA GLU A 148 -5.17 -20.74 9.53
C GLU A 148 -4.40 -21.47 10.64
N PRO A 149 -5.02 -21.76 11.81
CA PRO A 149 -4.42 -22.71 12.72
C PRO A 149 -4.25 -24.02 11.94
N GLU A 150 -3.01 -24.51 11.85
CA GLU A 150 -2.70 -25.85 11.34
C GLU A 150 -3.59 -26.88 12.05
N GLN A 151 -4.70 -27.26 11.43
CA GLN A 151 -5.42 -28.52 11.62
C GLN A 151 -6.65 -28.57 10.71
N ALA A 152 -6.45 -29.01 9.47
CA ALA A 152 -7.15 -30.16 8.89
C ALA A 152 -6.84 -30.26 7.38
N SER A 153 -5.99 -31.24 7.04
CA SER A 153 -6.23 -32.16 5.92
C SER A 153 -6.72 -31.57 4.58
N CYS A 154 -5.77 -31.31 3.68
CA CYS A 154 -5.87 -31.87 2.32
C CYS A 154 -4.48 -31.99 1.69
N ARG A 155 -3.85 -33.14 1.94
CA ARG A 155 -2.92 -33.75 0.98
C ARG A 155 -3.70 -34.08 -0.29
N LEU A 156 -3.84 -33.11 -1.20
CA LEU A 156 -4.34 -33.36 -2.55
C LEU A 156 -3.57 -32.54 -3.59
N GLN A 157 -2.23 -32.56 -3.54
CA GLN A 157 -1.40 -32.32 -4.74
C GLN A 157 -0.07 -33.08 -4.60
N PHE A 158 -0.10 -34.41 -4.71
CA PHE A 158 1.00 -35.21 -5.28
C PHE A 158 0.47 -36.62 -5.56
N HIS A 159 -0.40 -36.73 -6.58
CA HIS A 159 -0.54 -38.00 -7.31
C HIS A 159 0.28 -37.86 -8.58
N ARG A 160 1.61 -37.97 -8.46
CA ARG A 160 2.45 -38.42 -9.58
C ARG A 160 2.73 -39.89 -9.31
N GLN A 161 2.10 -40.71 -10.13
CA GLN A 161 2.18 -42.17 -10.13
C GLN A 161 3.66 -42.61 -10.11
N VAL A 162 4.07 -43.31 -9.05
CA VAL A 162 5.35 -44.03 -9.00
C VAL A 162 4.97 -45.49 -8.81
N GLU A 163 5.08 -46.27 -9.88
CA GLU A 163 4.96 -47.72 -9.80
C GLU A 163 6.12 -48.27 -8.99
N VAL A 164 5.77 -48.94 -7.90
CA VAL A 164 6.68 -49.64 -7.01
C VAL A 164 6.97 -50.99 -7.64
N LEU A 165 8.19 -51.19 -8.14
CA LEU A 165 8.76 -52.52 -8.33
C LEU A 165 9.73 -52.80 -7.19
N SER A 166 9.25 -53.57 -6.21
CA SER A 166 10.03 -54.04 -5.08
C SER A 166 10.99 -55.14 -5.51
N ARG A 167 12.28 -54.98 -5.19
CA ARG A 167 13.21 -56.09 -5.02
C ARG A 167 13.89 -56.00 -3.66
N THR A 168 14.04 -57.18 -3.07
CA THR A 168 14.51 -57.46 -1.71
C THR A 168 15.99 -57.10 -1.53
N ASP A 169 16.32 -55.86 -1.16
CA ASP A 169 17.49 -55.60 -0.30
C ASP A 169 17.61 -54.18 0.30
N GLY A 170 16.51 -53.46 0.51
CA GLY A 170 16.49 -52.34 1.46
C GLY A 170 17.47 -51.17 1.23
N SER A 171 17.91 -50.90 0.00
CA SER A 171 18.64 -49.67 -0.33
C SER A 171 17.85 -48.78 -1.31
N PHE A 172 17.76 -47.48 -0.99
CA PHE A 172 17.19 -46.46 -1.87
C PHE A 172 18.34 -45.68 -2.53
N TYR A 173 18.52 -45.83 -3.85
CA TYR A 173 19.39 -44.95 -4.62
C TYR A 173 18.52 -43.95 -5.41
N MET A 174 18.78 -42.64 -5.24
CA MET A 174 18.31 -41.63 -6.18
C MET A 174 19.17 -41.71 -7.45
N SER A 175 18.55 -42.02 -8.59
CA SER A 175 19.19 -41.85 -9.90
C SER A 175 18.64 -40.58 -10.55
N LEU A 176 19.54 -39.62 -10.82
CA LEU A 176 19.29 -38.49 -11.69
C LEU A 176 19.83 -38.86 -13.08
N THR A 177 18.94 -39.11 -14.03
CA THR A 177 19.31 -39.29 -15.44
C THR A 177 19.47 -37.93 -16.10
N ARG A 178 20.63 -37.69 -16.72
CA ARG A 178 20.92 -36.52 -17.56
C ARG A 178 20.54 -36.86 -19.00
N GLU A 179 19.82 -35.95 -19.66
CA GLU A 179 19.63 -35.99 -21.11
C GLU A 179 20.99 -35.81 -21.79
N ASP A 180 21.57 -36.91 -22.25
CA ASP A 180 22.32 -37.06 -23.50
C ASP A 180 23.03 -38.42 -23.46
N GLY A 181 22.54 -39.36 -24.27
CA GLY A 181 22.92 -40.78 -24.23
C GLY A 181 24.28 -41.10 -24.83
N GLN A 182 25.36 -40.91 -24.07
CA GLN A 182 26.66 -41.55 -24.34
C GLN A 182 27.31 -42.11 -23.07
N PRO A 183 27.97 -43.29 -23.15
CA PRO A 183 28.60 -43.92 -21.99
C PRO A 183 29.94 -43.27 -21.66
N PHE A 184 30.19 -42.99 -20.38
CA PHE A 184 31.53 -42.70 -19.90
C PHE A 184 32.25 -44.00 -19.53
N GLN A 185 33.37 -44.26 -20.20
CA GLN A 185 34.32 -45.30 -19.81
C GLN A 185 34.97 -44.92 -18.47
N GLN A 186 34.83 -45.84 -17.52
CA GLN A 186 35.59 -45.90 -16.29
C GLN A 186 37.06 -46.14 -16.62
N ASN A 187 37.96 -45.28 -16.14
CA ASN A 187 39.36 -45.62 -15.88
C ASN A 187 39.84 -44.82 -14.66
N ASN A 188 39.76 -45.49 -13.52
CA ASN A 188 40.78 -45.69 -12.50
C ASN A 188 41.97 -44.70 -12.36
N GLU A 189 42.32 -44.52 -11.07
CA GLU A 189 43.68 -44.36 -10.51
C GLU A 189 44.24 -42.97 -10.16
N THR A 190 44.18 -42.70 -8.84
CA THR A 190 45.27 -42.35 -7.88
C THR A 190 45.98 -40.97 -7.84
N ASN A 191 46.17 -40.54 -6.58
CA ASN A 191 47.08 -39.52 -6.00
C ASN A 191 46.72 -38.04 -6.23
N CYS A 192 46.73 -37.16 -5.22
CA CYS A 192 47.48 -37.12 -3.96
C CYS A 192 46.61 -36.83 -2.72
#